data_AF-A0A959UYZ9-F1
#
_entry.id   AF-A0A959UYZ9-F1
#
_cell.length_a   1.000
_cell.length_b   1.000
_cell.length_c   1.000
_cell.angle_alpha   90.00
_cell.angle_beta   90.00
_cell.angle_gamma   90.00
#
_symmetry.space_group_name_H-M   'P 1'
#
loop_
_entity.id
_entity.type
_entity.pdbx_description
1 polymer ?
#
loop_
_entity_poly.entity_id
_entity_poly.type
_entity_poly.pdbx_seq_one_letter_code
_entity_poly.pdbx_strand_id
1 'polypeptide(L)'
;DQGPEPFAGDAFHGMAQLIWVVPDPAPEPPVLVIGSGMVLQHDERNWITFVLRRRSNGTIVQERMIASKDQTRETGGPEPVSVVLRIDERLGPGDEVRFIGLPYILFPDLHLDDRTMSVWR
;
A
#
# COMPACT_ATOMS: atom_id res chain seq x y z
N ASP A 1 20.31 16.48 6.18
CA ASP A 1 19.94 15.25 6.92
C ASP A 1 18.87 14.50 6.14
N GLN A 2 19.29 13.77 5.12
CA GLN A 2 18.42 12.96 4.27
C GLN A 2 18.46 11.53 4.80
N GLY A 3 17.30 10.99 5.17
CA GLY A 3 17.16 9.59 5.58
C GLY A 3 17.49 8.64 4.42
N PRO A 4 17.66 7.34 4.69
CA PRO A 4 17.99 6.38 3.64
C PRO A 4 16.86 6.34 2.59
N GLU A 5 17.25 6.47 1.32
CA GLU A 5 16.34 6.25 0.20
C GLU A 5 15.89 4.77 0.16
N PRO A 6 14.60 4.49 -0.06
CA PRO A 6 14.14 3.12 -0.23
C PRO A 6 14.67 2.55 -1.55
N PHE A 7 15.37 1.41 -1.46
CA PHE A 7 15.79 0.60 -2.60
C PHE A 7 14.58 0.25 -3.49
N ALA A 8 14.58 0.74 -4.74
CA ALA A 8 13.79 0.18 -5.82
C ALA A 8 14.62 -0.96 -6.46
N GLY A 9 14.41 -2.18 -5.97
CA GLY A 9 14.97 -3.38 -6.60
C GLY A 9 14.09 -3.82 -7.76
N ASP A 10 14.67 -3.83 -8.97
CA ASP A 10 14.08 -4.39 -10.18
C ASP A 10 13.79 -5.91 -10.02
N ALA A 11 12.70 -6.35 -10.68
CA ALA A 11 12.18 -7.71 -10.85
C ALA A 11 11.07 -8.18 -9.89
N PHE A 12 9.83 -8.21 -10.41
CA PHE A 12 8.65 -8.76 -9.76
C PHE A 12 8.70 -10.30 -9.73
N HIS A 13 8.80 -10.92 -8.55
CA HIS A 13 8.46 -12.35 -8.33
C HIS A 13 7.80 -12.64 -6.95
N GLY A 14 7.32 -11.62 -6.23
CA GLY A 14 6.66 -11.82 -4.94
C GLY A 14 5.90 -10.57 -4.52
N MET A 15 4.79 -10.75 -3.80
CA MET A 15 3.94 -9.68 -3.25
C MET A 15 4.79 -8.50 -2.76
N ALA A 16 4.68 -7.38 -3.44
CA ALA A 16 5.47 -6.21 -3.14
C ALA A 16 4.82 -5.49 -1.95
N GLN A 17 5.47 -5.47 -0.78
CA GLN A 17 4.94 -4.86 0.44
C GLN A 17 5.83 -3.74 0.99
N LEU A 18 5.21 -2.71 1.58
CA LEU A 18 5.84 -1.75 2.49
C LEU A 18 5.27 -1.97 3.90
N ILE A 19 6.11 -1.79 4.93
CA ILE A 19 5.71 -2.00 6.32
C ILE A 19 6.11 -0.77 7.14
N TRP A 20 5.15 -0.19 7.85
CA TRP A 20 5.38 0.80 8.89
C TRP A 20 5.16 0.13 10.23
N VAL A 21 6.18 0.20 11.09
CA VAL A 21 6.09 -0.25 12.48
C VAL A 21 5.83 0.97 13.35
N VAL A 22 4.80 0.90 14.20
CA VAL A 22 4.44 2.00 15.09
C VAL A 22 5.59 2.27 16.07
N PRO A 23 6.09 3.52 16.14
CA PRO A 23 7.23 3.87 16.99
C PRO A 23 6.83 4.00 18.48
N ASP A 24 7.84 4.17 19.33
CA ASP A 24 7.69 4.61 20.73
C ASP A 24 8.24 6.05 20.86
N PRO A 25 7.45 7.05 21.26
CA PRO A 25 6.03 6.98 21.61
C PRO A 25 5.13 6.75 20.39
N ALA A 26 4.04 6.00 20.60
CA ALA A 26 3.03 5.80 19.58
C ALA A 26 2.29 7.12 19.27
N PRO A 27 1.92 7.35 18.00
CA PRO A 27 1.09 8.50 17.64
C PRO A 27 -0.31 8.37 18.25
N GLU A 28 -0.85 9.48 18.75
CA GLU A 28 -2.24 9.56 19.21
C GLU A 28 -3.20 9.50 18.01
N PRO A 29 -4.38 8.87 18.16
CA PRO A 29 -5.40 8.86 17.11
C PRO A 29 -6.07 10.24 16.94
N PRO A 30 -6.64 10.54 15.75
CA PRO A 30 -6.70 9.68 14.58
C PRO A 30 -5.39 9.67 13.79
N VAL A 31 -5.01 8.49 13.27
CA VAL A 31 -3.87 8.36 12.35
C VAL A 31 -4.38 8.00 10.97
N LEU A 32 -3.92 8.71 9.94
CA LEU A 32 -4.24 8.42 8.55
C LEU A 32 -3.03 7.79 7.87
N VAL A 33 -3.19 6.57 7.35
CA VAL A 33 -2.17 5.89 6.55
C VAL A 33 -2.64 5.83 5.11
N ILE A 34 -1.78 6.26 4.19
CA ILE A 34 -2.03 6.25 2.75
C ILE A 34 -0.96 5.40 2.09
N GLY A 35 -1.36 4.36 1.38
CA GLY A 35 -0.50 3.57 0.51
C GLY A 35 -0.82 3.93 -0.94
N SER A 36 0.19 4.29 -1.73
CA SER A 36 0.01 4.65 -3.13
C SER A 36 1.05 3.98 -4.02
N GLY A 37 0.78 3.95 -5.32
CA GLY A 37 1.72 3.50 -6.34
C GLY A 37 1.22 3.82 -7.74
N MET A 38 2.11 3.75 -8.70
CA MET A 38 1.80 3.90 -10.12
C MET A 38 1.53 2.53 -10.73
N VAL A 39 0.35 2.36 -11.33
CA VAL A 39 -0.09 1.11 -11.93
C VAL A 39 -0.20 1.29 -13.44
N LEU A 40 0.57 0.52 -14.20
CA LEU A 40 0.36 0.40 -15.64
C LEU A 40 -0.51 -0.84 -15.91
N GLN A 41 -1.74 -0.58 -16.35
CA GLN A 41 -2.75 -1.59 -16.63
C GLN A 41 -3.12 -1.56 -18.12
N HIS A 42 -2.83 -2.63 -18.87
CA HIS A 42 -3.12 -2.71 -20.30
C HIS A 42 -4.54 -3.16 -20.65
N ASP A 43 -5.27 -3.78 -19.72
CA ASP A 43 -6.62 -4.32 -19.90
C ASP A 43 -7.43 -4.13 -18.60
N GLU A 44 -8.70 -3.77 -18.69
CA GLU A 44 -9.62 -3.69 -17.54
C GLU A 44 -9.83 -5.04 -16.82
N ARG A 45 -9.55 -6.16 -17.50
CA ARG A 45 -9.66 -7.51 -16.93
C ARG A 45 -8.47 -7.92 -16.07
N ASN A 46 -7.39 -7.14 -16.09
CA ASN A 46 -6.24 -7.35 -15.24
C ASN A 46 -6.00 -6.14 -14.34
N TRP A 47 -5.88 -6.32 -13.02
CA TRP A 47 -5.77 -5.21 -12.08
C TRP A 47 -4.99 -5.61 -10.83
N ILE A 48 -4.51 -4.63 -10.07
CA ILE A 48 -3.87 -4.84 -8.75
C ILE A 48 -4.87 -4.49 -7.66
N THR A 49 -4.97 -5.33 -6.63
CA THR A 49 -5.61 -4.95 -5.37
C THR A 49 -4.57 -4.36 -4.43
N PHE A 50 -4.74 -3.10 -4.07
CA PHE A 50 -3.99 -2.44 -3.02
C PHE A 50 -4.63 -2.70 -1.67
N VAL A 51 -3.85 -3.20 -0.72
CA VAL A 51 -4.31 -3.53 0.63
C VAL A 51 -3.52 -2.71 1.64
N LEU A 52 -4.21 -2.00 2.53
CA LEU A 52 -3.65 -1.49 3.77
C LEU A 52 -4.19 -2.31 4.94
N ARG A 53 -3.29 -2.91 5.70
CA ARG A 53 -3.62 -3.84 6.79
C ARG A 53 -2.90 -3.45 8.06
N ARG A 54 -3.66 -3.14 9.11
CA ARG A 54 -3.13 -2.96 10.48
C ARG A 54 -3.10 -4.30 11.20
N ARG A 55 -1.97 -4.62 11.81
CA ARG A 55 -1.80 -5.74 12.73
C ARG A 55 -1.41 -5.24 14.11
N SER A 56 -2.01 -5.83 15.13
CA SER A 56 -1.61 -5.64 16.53
C SER A 56 -1.35 -7.00 17.16
N ASN A 57 -0.20 -7.17 17.78
CA ASN A 57 0.25 -8.45 18.36
C ASN A 57 0.09 -9.64 17.39
N GLY A 58 0.46 -9.44 16.13
CA GLY A 58 0.36 -10.44 15.08
C GLY A 58 -1.06 -10.68 14.52
N THR A 59 -2.10 -10.11 15.11
CA THR A 59 -3.49 -10.27 14.64
C THR A 59 -3.90 -9.13 13.71
N ILE A 60 -4.61 -9.42 12.63
CA ILE A 60 -5.18 -8.39 11.76
C ILE A 60 -6.36 -7.75 12.48
N VAL A 61 -6.27 -6.46 12.77
CA VAL A 61 -7.32 -5.72 13.50
C VAL A 61 -8.10 -4.78 12.60
N GLN A 62 -7.49 -4.33 11.49
CA GLN A 62 -8.15 -3.44 10.53
C GLN A 62 -7.58 -3.65 9.14
N GLU A 63 -8.43 -3.54 8.11
CA GLU A 63 -8.02 -3.70 6.72
C GLU A 63 -8.86 -2.83 5.79
N ARG A 64 -8.21 -2.30 4.75
CA ARG A 64 -8.85 -1.64 3.62
C ARG A 64 -8.24 -2.13 2.32
N MET A 65 -9.08 -2.27 1.31
CA MET A 65 -8.69 -2.72 -0.02
C MET A 65 -9.29 -1.81 -1.09
N ILE A 66 -8.56 -1.59 -2.17
CA ILE A 66 -9.04 -0.98 -3.40
C ILE A 66 -8.45 -1.72 -4.59
N ALA A 67 -9.25 -2.01 -5.62
CA ALA A 67 -8.74 -2.49 -6.89
C ALA A 67 -8.32 -1.30 -7.77
N SER A 68 -7.20 -1.42 -8.49
CA SER A 68 -6.71 -0.36 -9.38
C SER A 68 -7.75 0.06 -10.41
N LYS A 69 -8.50 -0.91 -10.97
CA LYS A 69 -9.60 -0.65 -11.91
C LYS A 69 -10.68 0.33 -11.39
N ASP A 70 -10.82 0.47 -10.08
CA ASP A 70 -11.81 1.39 -9.49
C ASP A 70 -11.31 2.84 -9.47
N GLN A 71 -10.01 3.08 -9.75
CA GLN A 71 -9.37 4.39 -9.79
C GLN A 71 -8.68 4.70 -11.14
N THR A 72 -8.35 3.68 -11.93
CA THR A 72 -7.81 3.79 -13.29
C THR A 72 -8.83 4.49 -14.20
N ARG A 73 -8.42 5.61 -14.81
CA ARG A 73 -9.27 6.35 -15.77
C ARG A 73 -9.09 5.87 -17.21
N GLU A 74 -7.89 5.45 -17.55
CA GLU A 74 -7.52 5.00 -18.89
C GLU A 74 -6.58 3.79 -18.79
N THR A 75 -6.78 2.79 -19.65
CA THR A 75 -5.88 1.65 -19.78
C THR A 75 -4.76 1.95 -20.78
N GLY A 76 -3.57 1.39 -20.52
CA GLY A 76 -2.39 1.53 -21.39
C GLY A 76 -1.43 2.65 -20.97
N GLY A 77 -1.78 3.43 -19.94
CA GLY A 77 -0.92 4.42 -19.30
C GLY A 77 -0.70 4.12 -17.81
N PRO A 78 0.36 4.69 -17.19
CA PRO A 78 0.58 4.60 -15.75
C PRO A 78 -0.41 5.50 -15.00
N GLU A 79 -1.22 4.91 -14.13
CA GLU A 79 -2.25 5.60 -13.35
C GLU A 79 -1.92 5.55 -11.86
N PRO A 80 -2.08 6.66 -11.12
CA PRO A 80 -1.90 6.66 -9.68
C PRO A 80 -3.06 5.96 -8.99
N VAL A 81 -2.76 4.98 -8.15
CA VAL A 81 -3.75 4.28 -7.32
C VAL A 81 -3.39 4.50 -5.87
N SER A 82 -4.40 4.71 -5.02
CA SER A 82 -4.19 4.91 -3.58
C SER A 82 -5.24 4.19 -2.74
N VAL A 83 -4.81 3.65 -1.61
CA VAL A 83 -5.67 3.11 -0.56
C VAL A 83 -5.43 3.89 0.73
N VAL A 84 -6.49 4.17 1.46
CA VAL A 84 -6.44 4.98 2.68
C VAL A 84 -7.02 4.18 3.85
N LEU A 85 -6.30 4.15 4.95
CA LEU A 85 -6.72 3.56 6.21
C LEU A 85 -6.70 4.63 7.30
N ARG A 86 -7.88 4.95 7.83
CA ARG A 86 -8.03 5.81 9.01
C ARG A 86 -8.10 4.93 10.26
N ILE A 87 -7.25 5.22 11.23
CA ILE A 87 -7.12 4.50 12.49
C ILE A 87 -7.57 5.44 13.61
N ASP A 88 -8.79 5.23 14.11
CA ASP A 88 -9.38 6.04 15.18
C ASP A 88 -9.09 5.46 16.58
N GLU A 89 -8.55 4.25 16.64
CA GLU A 89 -8.18 3.57 17.88
C GLU A 89 -6.72 3.85 18.26
N ARG A 90 -6.41 3.71 19.55
CA ARG A 90 -5.03 3.81 20.04
C ARG A 90 -4.13 2.76 19.37
N LEU A 91 -2.96 3.20 18.92
CA LEU A 91 -1.89 2.34 18.42
C LEU A 91 -0.92 1.98 19.55
N GLY A 92 -0.47 0.72 19.58
CA GLY A 92 0.62 0.29 20.45
C GLY A 92 1.98 0.37 19.73
N PRO A 93 3.07 0.78 20.41
CA PRO A 93 4.41 0.61 19.85
C PRO A 93 4.64 -0.84 19.41
N GLY A 94 5.16 -1.03 18.19
CA GLY A 94 5.36 -2.35 17.58
C GLY A 94 4.16 -2.91 16.81
N ASP A 95 2.97 -2.27 16.86
CA ASP A 95 1.91 -2.54 15.89
C ASP A 95 2.46 -2.31 14.46
N GLU A 96 1.90 -3.00 13.46
CA GLU A 96 2.34 -2.88 12.07
C GLU A 96 1.20 -2.37 11.19
N VAL A 97 1.51 -1.51 10.22
CA VAL A 97 0.64 -1.25 9.07
C VAL A 97 1.38 -1.65 7.81
N ARG A 98 0.76 -2.51 7.00
CA ARG A 98 1.33 -3.05 5.78
C ARG A 98 0.58 -2.54 4.58
N PHE A 99 1.28 -2.01 3.59
CA PHE A 99 0.77 -1.70 2.26
C PHE A 99 1.23 -2.80 1.29
N ILE A 100 0.28 -3.45 0.61
CA ILE A 100 0.54 -4.63 -0.23
C ILE A 100 -0.13 -4.43 -1.58
N GLY A 101 0.59 -4.66 -2.67
CA GLY A 101 0.03 -4.80 -4.01
C GLY A 101 -0.15 -6.27 -4.39
N LEU A 102 -1.40 -6.68 -4.67
CA LEU A 102 -1.76 -8.04 -5.05
C LEU A 102 -2.28 -8.08 -6.50
N PRO A 103 -1.50 -8.61 -7.48
CA PRO A 103 -1.98 -8.73 -8.86
C PRO A 103 -3.11 -9.76 -8.95
N TYR A 104 -4.16 -9.47 -9.73
CA TYR A 104 -5.25 -10.40 -9.98
C TYR A 104 -4.84 -11.51 -10.96
N ILE A 105 -4.23 -11.14 -12.10
CA ILE A 105 -3.65 -12.04 -13.09
C ILE A 105 -2.29 -11.46 -13.51
N LEU A 106 -1.34 -12.32 -13.91
CA LEU A 106 0.02 -11.89 -14.32
C LEU A 106 0.14 -11.65 -15.84
N PHE A 107 -0.95 -11.76 -16.59
CA PHE A 107 -0.98 -11.61 -18.03
C PHE A 107 -2.31 -10.95 -18.47
N PRO A 108 -2.29 -9.93 -19.37
CA PRO A 108 -1.11 -9.24 -19.88
C PRO A 108 -0.31 -8.56 -18.75
N ASP A 109 0.92 -8.12 -19.02
CA ASP A 109 1.82 -7.58 -18.00
C ASP A 109 1.16 -6.46 -17.17
N LEU A 110 1.44 -6.47 -15.87
CA LEU A 110 0.87 -5.54 -14.90
C LEU A 110 2.04 -5.00 -14.07
N HIS A 111 2.30 -3.70 -14.19
CA HIS A 111 3.44 -3.07 -13.53
C HIS A 111 2.99 -2.23 -12.34
N LEU A 112 3.80 -2.26 -11.29
CA LEU A 112 3.60 -1.49 -10.06
C LEU A 112 4.91 -0.86 -9.63
N ASP A 113 4.98 0.46 -9.81
CA ASP A 113 6.16 1.28 -9.50
C ASP A 113 5.81 2.38 -8.49
N ASP A 114 6.83 3.14 -8.06
CA ASP A 114 6.73 4.33 -7.22
C ASP A 114 5.85 4.15 -5.98
N ARG A 115 5.95 2.97 -5.36
CA ARG A 115 5.16 2.66 -4.16
C ARG A 115 5.59 3.52 -3.00
N THR A 116 4.63 4.19 -2.37
CA THR A 116 4.88 4.96 -1.16
C THR A 116 3.88 4.60 -0.06
N MET A 117 4.30 4.83 1.17
CA MET A 117 3.41 4.80 2.33
C MET A 117 3.65 6.04 3.17
N SER A 118 2.61 6.83 3.36
CA SER A 118 2.63 8.06 4.15
C SER A 118 1.73 7.93 5.37
N VAL A 119 2.19 8.48 6.49
CA VAL A 119 1.49 8.43 7.79
C VAL A 119 1.30 9.86 8.29
N TRP A 120 0.05 10.22 8.58
CA TRP A 120 -0.36 11.56 9.01
C TRP A 120 -1.09 11.51 10.36
N ARG A 121 -1.00 12.59 11.12
CA ARG A 121 -1.61 12.81 12.44
C ARG A 121 -2.54 14.02 12.38
#